data_AF-A0AAV0AW55-F1
#
_entry.id   AF-A0AAV0AW55-F1
#
_cell.length_a   1.000
_cell.length_b   1.000
_cell.length_c   1.000
_cell.angle_alpha   90.00
_cell.angle_beta   90.00
_cell.angle_gamma   90.00
#
_symmetry.space_group_name_H-M   'P 1'
#
loop_
_entity.id
_entity.type
_entity.pdbx_description
1 polymer ?
#
loop_
_entity_poly.entity_id
_entity_poly.type
_entity_poly.pdbx_seq_one_letter_code
_entity_poly.pdbx_strand_id
1 'polypeptide(L)'
;MKFYNVPFYFWFIKQNHIPVKINFKIPKVPKSTRTLNKLVSSHIPPSQDSLCICIKDFTKMILGLTKNNNNLPLPPSSDEVDTATLLNITDVDIDSLRNIATEEASITKRIPLKYMSLCLSEMAQRNIQHPTFQWDVKGQTRWDGLVIDILVKHWLYAKNKEAFQEYPLQSDFCTKTIVSSIVEQWLRGQKASYGKDKITNQNLSRIKKKVSFWFFLH
;
A
#
# COMPACT_ATOMS: atom_id res chain seq x y z
N MET A 1 -15.35 23.77 6.30
CA MET A 1 -15.84 22.44 6.72
C MET A 1 -14.63 21.51 6.82
N LYS A 2 -14.22 21.09 8.03
CA LYS A 2 -13.02 20.25 8.23
C LYS A 2 -13.46 18.78 8.24
N PHE A 3 -13.16 18.04 7.18
CA PHE A 3 -13.35 16.58 7.15
C PHE A 3 -12.17 15.93 7.87
N TYR A 4 -12.44 15.28 9.00
CA TYR A 4 -11.46 14.41 9.64
C TYR A 4 -11.43 13.09 8.86
N ASN A 5 -10.27 12.75 8.31
CA ASN A 5 -9.97 11.42 7.76
C ASN A 5 -10.00 10.41 8.92
N VAL A 6 -11.13 9.74 9.10
CA VAL A 6 -11.24 8.59 10.00
C VAL A 6 -10.74 7.37 9.23
N PRO A 7 -9.73 6.62 9.73
CA PRO A 7 -9.27 5.40 9.07
C PRO A 7 -10.42 4.38 8.94
N PHE A 8 -10.41 3.66 7.83
CA PHE A 8 -11.49 2.80 7.30
C PHE A 8 -12.01 1.70 8.26
N TYR A 9 -11.35 1.47 9.40
CA TYR A 9 -11.77 0.55 10.46
C TYR A 9 -13.08 0.93 11.17
N PHE A 10 -13.66 2.11 10.91
CA PHE A 10 -14.88 2.56 11.59
C PHE A 10 -16.20 2.23 10.87
N TRP A 11 -16.18 1.65 9.66
CA TRP A 11 -17.42 1.45 8.89
C TRP A 11 -18.19 0.16 9.19
N PHE A 12 -17.71 -0.69 10.11
CA PHE A 12 -18.27 -2.04 10.31
C PHE A 12 -18.76 -2.31 11.73
N ILE A 13 -19.66 -1.48 12.26
CA ILE A 13 -20.62 -1.89 13.31
C ILE A 13 -21.95 -1.21 13.02
N LYS A 14 -22.77 -1.82 12.15
CA LYS A 14 -24.19 -1.46 12.06
C LYS A 14 -25.05 -2.67 11.69
N GLN A 15 -25.22 -3.60 12.62
CA GLN A 15 -26.41 -4.45 12.70
C GLN A 15 -26.66 -4.84 14.16
N ASN A 16 -27.95 -4.86 14.54
CA ASN A 16 -28.55 -5.22 15.83
C ASN A 16 -28.80 -4.08 16.82
N HIS A 17 -30.04 -3.58 16.77
CA HIS A 17 -30.66 -2.72 17.77
C HIS A 17 -30.85 -3.49 19.08
N ILE A 18 -29.96 -3.26 20.05
CA ILE A 18 -30.20 -3.51 21.48
C ILE A 18 -29.73 -2.25 22.22
N PRO A 19 -30.58 -1.57 23.03
CA PRO A 19 -30.16 -0.39 23.76
C PRO A 19 -29.34 -0.81 24.99
N VAL A 20 -28.09 -1.19 24.78
CA VAL A 20 -27.11 -1.31 25.87
C VAL A 20 -26.50 0.07 26.06
N LYS A 21 -26.60 0.66 27.26
CA LYS A 21 -25.81 1.83 27.67
C LYS A 21 -24.34 1.41 27.78
N ILE A 22 -23.66 1.33 26.63
CA ILE A 22 -22.22 1.07 26.58
C ILE A 22 -21.53 2.41 26.78
N ASN A 23 -20.82 2.54 27.90
CA ASN A 23 -19.97 3.69 28.18
C ASN A 23 -18.74 3.61 27.27
N PHE A 24 -18.87 4.07 26.02
CA PHE A 24 -17.77 4.11 25.06
C PHE A 24 -16.74 5.13 25.52
N LYS A 25 -15.75 4.69 26.29
CA LYS A 25 -14.46 5.38 26.31
C LYS A 25 -13.89 5.28 24.90
N ILE A 26 -14.03 6.36 24.11
CA ILE A 26 -13.50 6.45 22.76
C ILE A 26 -12.00 6.08 22.85
N PRO A 27 -11.55 4.98 22.23
CA PRO A 27 -10.15 4.60 22.29
C PRO A 27 -9.31 5.73 21.69
N LYS A 28 -8.32 6.20 22.45
CA LYS A 28 -7.41 7.27 21.99
C LYS A 28 -6.77 6.82 20.68
N VAL A 29 -6.89 7.65 19.65
CA VAL A 29 -6.26 7.42 18.34
C VAL A 29 -4.77 7.14 18.56
N PRO A 30 -4.24 5.99 18.10
CA PRO A 30 -2.84 5.64 18.27
C PRO A 30 -1.94 6.74 17.71
N LYS A 31 -1.09 7.33 18.57
CA LYS A 31 -0.20 8.43 18.18
C LYS A 31 1.05 7.97 17.43
N SER A 32 1.34 6.67 17.41
CA SER A 32 2.54 6.11 16.77
C SER A 32 2.20 4.93 15.85
N THR A 33 2.94 4.82 14.74
CA THR A 33 2.88 3.67 13.82
C THR A 33 3.12 2.35 14.54
N ARG A 34 4.00 2.33 15.56
CA ARG A 34 4.27 1.15 16.39
C ARG A 34 3.04 0.69 17.16
N THR A 35 2.30 1.61 17.76
CA THR A 35 1.07 1.29 18.51
C THR A 35 -0.02 0.79 17.58
N LEU A 36 -0.19 1.42 16.42
CA LEU A 36 -1.17 0.98 15.42
C LEU A 36 -0.84 -0.41 14.89
N ASN A 37 0.42 -0.68 14.55
CA ASN A 37 0.85 -1.99 14.07
C ASN A 37 0.67 -3.07 15.14
N LYS A 38 0.83 -2.74 16.44
CA LYS A 38 0.56 -3.68 17.55
C LYS A 38 -0.91 -4.05 17.68
N LEU A 39 -1.83 -3.13 17.35
CA LEU A 39 -3.28 -3.43 17.35
C LEU A 39 -3.67 -4.33 16.19
N VAL A 40 -3.04 -4.13 15.03
CA VAL A 40 -3.31 -4.95 13.84
C VAL A 40 -2.61 -6.30 13.93
N SER A 41 -1.47 -6.42 14.62
CA SER A 41 -0.67 -7.65 14.70
C SER A 41 -1.37 -8.83 15.37
N SER A 42 -2.46 -8.63 16.12
CA SER A 42 -3.25 -9.73 16.65
C SER A 42 -4.18 -10.37 15.60
N HIS A 43 -4.38 -9.70 14.45
CA HIS A 43 -5.34 -10.10 13.41
C HIS A 43 -4.67 -10.43 12.06
N ILE A 44 -3.35 -10.25 11.97
CA ILE A 44 -2.57 -10.60 10.78
C ILE A 44 -1.44 -11.56 11.18
N PRO A 45 -0.98 -12.42 10.27
CA PRO A 45 0.13 -13.31 10.56
C PRO A 45 1.44 -12.53 10.81
N PRO A 46 2.43 -13.17 11.44
CA PRO A 46 3.74 -12.57 11.68
C PRO A 46 4.35 -12.00 10.40
N SER A 47 5.17 -10.95 10.51
CA SER A 47 5.74 -10.27 9.33
C SER A 47 6.67 -11.14 8.47
N GLN A 48 7.19 -12.23 9.06
CA GLN A 48 8.06 -13.25 8.44
C GLN A 48 7.27 -14.44 7.87
N ASP A 49 5.95 -14.46 8.05
CA ASP A 49 5.10 -15.49 7.47
C ASP A 49 5.15 -15.44 5.93
N SER A 50 5.08 -16.60 5.29
CA SER A 50 5.16 -16.72 3.84
C SER A 50 4.06 -15.93 3.11
N LEU A 51 2.86 -15.80 3.69
CA LEU A 51 1.79 -14.94 3.17
C LEU A 51 2.21 -13.47 3.19
N CYS A 52 2.73 -13.00 4.32
CA CYS A 52 3.23 -11.64 4.47
C CYS A 52 4.36 -11.32 3.49
N ILE A 53 5.29 -12.27 3.29
CA ILE A 53 6.41 -12.10 2.35
C ILE A 53 5.88 -12.07 0.91
N CYS A 54 5.03 -13.01 0.53
CA CYS A 54 4.43 -13.09 -0.81
C CYS A 54 3.71 -11.79 -1.19
N ILE A 55 2.86 -11.26 -0.31
CA ILE A 55 2.11 -10.01 -0.56
C ILE A 55 3.06 -8.81 -0.69
N LYS A 56 4.09 -8.74 0.16
CA LYS A 56 5.10 -7.66 0.09
C LYS A 56 5.89 -7.74 -1.20
N ASP A 57 6.29 -8.93 -1.63
CA ASP A 57 7.06 -9.13 -2.86
C ASP A 57 6.20 -8.83 -4.09
N PHE A 58 4.92 -9.20 -4.08
CA PHE A 58 3.96 -8.78 -5.11
C PHE A 58 3.81 -7.26 -5.16
N THR A 59 3.58 -6.60 -4.01
CA THR A 59 3.45 -5.14 -3.94
C THR A 59 4.71 -4.44 -4.43
N LYS A 60 5.89 -4.91 -4.00
CA LYS A 60 7.19 -4.41 -4.48
C LYS A 60 7.34 -4.57 -5.98
N MET A 61 6.98 -5.73 -6.52
CA MET A 61 7.03 -6.00 -7.96
C MET A 61 6.16 -5.00 -8.75
N ILE A 62 4.93 -4.75 -8.31
CA ILE A 62 4.04 -3.76 -8.96
C ILE A 62 4.63 -2.34 -8.88
N LEU A 63 5.24 -1.97 -7.76
CA LEU A 63 5.90 -0.67 -7.59
C LEU A 63 7.28 -0.57 -8.28
N GLY A 64 7.74 -1.62 -8.97
CA GLY A 64 9.06 -1.65 -9.60
C GLY A 64 10.24 -1.72 -8.62
N LEU A 65 10.00 -2.07 -7.35
CA LEU A 65 11.03 -2.23 -6.33
C LEU A 65 11.75 -3.57 -6.53
N THR A 66 13.07 -3.53 -6.64
CA THR A 66 13.93 -4.70 -6.83
C THR A 66 15.01 -4.76 -5.76
N LYS A 67 15.71 -5.89 -5.63
CA LYS A 67 16.85 -6.00 -4.70
C LYS A 67 17.91 -4.91 -4.91
N ASN A 68 18.09 -4.47 -6.17
CA ASN A 68 19.07 -3.47 -6.57
C ASN A 68 18.52 -2.05 -6.57
N ASN A 69 17.19 -1.89 -6.57
CA ASN A 69 16.51 -0.60 -6.54
C ASN A 69 15.39 -0.63 -5.50
N ASN A 70 15.72 -0.20 -4.28
CA ASN A 70 14.77 -0.06 -3.18
C ASN A 70 14.27 1.38 -3.02
N ASN A 71 14.53 2.25 -3.99
CA ASN A 71 14.04 3.63 -3.93
C ASN A 71 12.53 3.63 -4.19
N LEU A 72 11.77 4.18 -3.24
CA LEU A 72 10.33 4.34 -3.42
C LEU A 72 10.06 5.20 -4.66
N PRO A 73 9.05 4.86 -5.48
CA PRO A 73 8.66 5.68 -6.62
C PRO A 73 8.26 7.09 -6.16
N LEU A 74 8.30 8.04 -7.08
CA LEU A 74 7.82 9.39 -6.79
C LEU A 74 6.34 9.34 -6.36
N PRO A 75 5.90 10.19 -5.41
CA PRO A 75 4.48 10.28 -5.09
C PRO A 75 3.69 10.72 -6.32
N PRO A 76 2.39 10.40 -6.40
CA PRO A 76 1.56 10.76 -7.54
C PRO A 76 1.46 12.28 -7.67
N SER A 77 1.28 12.77 -8.89
CA SER A 77 0.96 14.18 -9.14
C SER A 77 -0.41 14.54 -8.56
N SER A 78 -0.66 15.83 -8.31
CA SER A 78 -1.99 16.32 -7.92
C SER A 78 -3.06 15.91 -8.93
N ASP A 79 -2.72 16.04 -10.20
CA ASP A 79 -3.64 15.81 -11.32
C ASP A 79 -4.02 14.33 -11.41
N GLU A 80 -3.07 13.41 -11.20
CA GLU A 80 -3.36 11.98 -11.11
C GLU A 80 -4.32 11.67 -9.95
N VAL A 81 -4.06 12.26 -8.77
CA VAL A 81 -4.90 12.04 -7.58
C VAL A 81 -6.33 12.52 -7.83
N ASP A 82 -6.50 13.70 -8.42
CA ASP A 82 -7.81 14.28 -8.71
C ASP A 82 -8.55 13.48 -9.79
N THR A 83 -7.85 13.10 -10.86
CA THR A 83 -8.45 12.34 -11.97
C THR A 83 -8.89 10.95 -11.54
N ALA A 84 -8.05 10.23 -10.79
CA ALA A 84 -8.38 8.89 -10.28
C ALA A 84 -9.53 8.92 -9.26
N THR A 85 -9.72 10.04 -8.56
CA THR A 85 -10.81 10.22 -7.59
C THR A 85 -12.17 10.41 -8.27
N LEU A 86 -12.19 10.93 -9.50
CA LEU A 86 -13.39 11.20 -10.28
C LEU A 86 -13.90 9.99 -11.07
N LEU A 87 -13.01 9.05 -11.41
CA LEU A 87 -13.42 7.82 -12.08
C LEU A 87 -14.26 6.97 -11.13
N ASN A 88 -15.53 6.75 -11.50
CA ASN A 88 -16.37 5.77 -10.82
C ASN A 88 -15.69 4.40 -10.92
N ILE A 89 -15.56 3.75 -9.76
CA ILE A 89 -14.95 2.43 -9.59
C ILE A 89 -15.89 1.41 -10.23
N THR A 90 -15.90 1.32 -11.55
CA THR A 90 -16.42 0.11 -12.20
C THR A 90 -15.42 -1.00 -11.91
N ASP A 91 -15.96 -2.16 -11.55
CA ASP A 91 -15.13 -3.32 -11.28
C ASP A 91 -14.62 -3.83 -12.63
N VAL A 92 -13.34 -3.62 -12.91
CA VAL A 92 -12.71 -4.11 -14.14
C VAL A 92 -12.63 -5.63 -14.05
N ASP A 93 -13.24 -6.32 -15.00
CA ASP A 93 -13.09 -7.77 -15.07
C ASP A 93 -11.63 -8.12 -15.45
N ILE A 94 -10.96 -8.91 -14.60
CA ILE A 94 -9.55 -9.27 -14.78
C ILE A 94 -9.39 -10.22 -15.97
N ASP A 95 -10.39 -11.07 -16.24
CA ASP A 95 -10.33 -12.01 -17.37
C ASP A 95 -10.37 -11.24 -18.70
N SER A 96 -11.12 -10.13 -18.76
CA SER A 96 -11.14 -9.21 -19.91
C SER A 96 -9.78 -8.54 -20.18
N LEU A 97 -8.92 -8.38 -19.18
CA LEU A 97 -7.57 -7.80 -19.32
C LEU A 97 -6.55 -8.79 -19.91
N ARG A 98 -6.87 -10.09 -19.94
CA ARG A 98 -5.93 -11.15 -20.35
C ARG A 98 -5.44 -10.98 -21.78
N ASN A 99 -6.29 -10.45 -22.66
CA ASN A 99 -5.95 -10.23 -24.07
C ASN A 99 -4.97 -9.07 -24.30
N ILE A 100 -4.78 -8.21 -23.28
CA ILE A 100 -3.92 -7.02 -23.33
C ILE A 100 -2.56 -7.31 -22.70
N ALA A 101 -2.51 -8.19 -21.70
CA ALA A 101 -1.29 -8.52 -20.99
C ALA A 101 -0.33 -9.34 -21.88
N THR A 102 0.87 -8.81 -22.11
CA THR A 102 1.93 -9.51 -22.84
C THR A 102 2.40 -10.72 -22.04
N GLU A 103 2.35 -11.91 -22.64
CA GLU A 103 2.87 -13.16 -22.05
C GLU A 103 4.39 -13.20 -22.12
N GLU A 104 5.07 -12.31 -21.39
CA GLU A 104 6.51 -12.47 -21.18
C GLU A 104 6.73 -13.49 -20.06
N ALA A 105 7.01 -14.73 -20.47
CA ALA A 105 7.43 -15.80 -19.57
C ALA A 105 8.79 -15.47 -18.94
N SER A 106 8.79 -14.87 -17.75
CA SER A 106 10.00 -14.76 -16.93
C SER A 106 10.18 -16.05 -16.13
N ILE A 107 11.12 -16.88 -16.56
CA ILE A 107 11.49 -18.17 -15.96
C ILE A 107 12.19 -17.98 -14.59
N THR A 108 12.55 -16.74 -14.22
CA THR A 108 13.45 -16.47 -13.08
C THR A 108 12.82 -15.73 -11.90
N LYS A 109 11.53 -15.37 -11.98
CA LYS A 109 10.85 -14.61 -10.91
C LYS A 109 9.88 -15.49 -10.14
N ARG A 110 9.93 -15.40 -8.81
CA ARG A 110 9.02 -16.09 -7.87
C ARG A 110 7.53 -15.82 -8.11
N ILE A 111 7.23 -14.77 -8.88
CA ILE A 111 5.89 -14.36 -9.25
C ILE A 111 5.91 -14.14 -10.77
N PRO A 112 5.05 -14.82 -11.55
CA PRO A 112 5.00 -14.66 -12.99
C PRO A 112 4.65 -13.22 -13.42
N LEU A 113 5.38 -12.70 -14.40
CA LEU A 113 5.22 -11.30 -14.87
C LEU A 113 3.84 -11.00 -15.44
N LYS A 114 3.13 -11.99 -15.98
CA LYS A 114 1.77 -11.79 -16.49
C LYS A 114 0.82 -11.15 -15.46
N TYR A 115 0.96 -11.48 -14.16
CA TYR A 115 0.12 -10.90 -13.11
C TYR A 115 0.52 -9.47 -12.76
N MET A 116 1.80 -9.12 -12.95
CA MET A 116 2.24 -7.72 -12.92
C MET A 116 1.58 -6.96 -14.07
N SER A 117 1.71 -7.46 -15.30
CA SER A 117 1.14 -6.81 -16.49
C SER A 117 -0.38 -6.60 -16.38
N LEU A 118 -1.14 -7.59 -15.90
CA LEU A 118 -2.58 -7.45 -15.65
C LEU A 118 -2.90 -6.34 -14.66
N CYS A 119 -2.16 -6.28 -13.55
CA CYS A 119 -2.35 -5.26 -12.52
C CYS A 119 -2.04 -3.86 -13.06
N LEU A 120 -0.95 -3.71 -13.82
CA LEU A 120 -0.57 -2.46 -14.47
C LEU A 120 -1.59 -2.03 -15.53
N SER A 121 -2.15 -2.96 -16.29
CA SER A 121 -3.21 -2.66 -17.27
C SER A 121 -4.46 -2.11 -16.60
N GLU A 122 -4.90 -2.66 -15.46
CA GLU A 122 -6.02 -2.08 -14.70
C GLU A 122 -5.68 -0.69 -14.16
N MET A 123 -4.45 -0.49 -13.64
CA MET A 123 -3.99 0.81 -13.18
C MET A 123 -4.02 1.86 -14.31
N ALA A 124 -3.52 1.51 -15.49
CA ALA A 124 -3.53 2.39 -16.66
C ALA A 124 -4.96 2.77 -17.09
N GLN A 125 -5.90 1.81 -17.09
CA GLN A 125 -7.32 2.09 -17.38
C GLN A 125 -7.97 3.05 -16.36
N ARG A 126 -7.43 3.10 -15.14
CA ARG A 126 -7.85 4.02 -14.08
C ARG A 126 -7.05 5.33 -14.07
N ASN A 127 -6.33 5.64 -15.15
CA ASN A 127 -5.45 6.81 -15.27
C ASN A 127 -4.33 6.88 -14.21
N ILE A 128 -3.93 5.73 -13.66
CA ILE A 128 -2.74 5.62 -12.80
C ILE A 128 -1.56 5.33 -13.72
N GLN A 129 -0.82 6.38 -14.11
CA GLN A 129 0.26 6.25 -15.10
C GLN A 129 1.45 5.48 -14.55
N HIS A 130 1.72 5.64 -13.26
CA HIS A 130 2.79 4.94 -12.57
C HIS A 130 2.31 4.42 -11.20
N PRO A 131 2.55 3.14 -10.86
CA PRO A 131 2.17 2.60 -9.57
C PRO A 131 2.95 3.28 -8.44
N THR A 132 2.24 3.96 -7.55
CA THR A 132 2.84 4.66 -6.41
C THR A 132 1.83 4.92 -5.31
N PHE A 133 2.32 5.38 -4.15
CA PHE A 133 1.51 5.80 -3.01
C PHE A 133 1.78 7.26 -2.65
N GLN A 134 0.89 7.89 -1.88
CA GLN A 134 1.12 9.24 -1.36
C GLN A 134 2.06 9.20 -0.14
N TRP A 135 3.35 8.98 -0.41
CA TRP A 135 4.39 8.74 0.61
C TRP A 135 4.54 9.87 1.63
N ASP A 136 4.29 11.11 1.22
CA ASP A 136 4.45 12.33 1.98
C ASP A 136 3.23 12.69 2.84
N VAL A 137 2.07 12.10 2.55
CA VAL A 137 0.83 12.32 3.31
C VAL A 137 0.77 11.35 4.49
N LYS A 138 0.56 11.90 5.69
CA LYS A 138 0.37 11.10 6.90
C LYS A 138 -1.00 10.41 6.88
N GLY A 139 -1.00 9.12 7.20
CA GLY A 139 -2.22 8.31 7.22
C GLY A 139 -2.51 7.66 5.87
N GLN A 140 -3.69 7.06 5.78
CA GLN A 140 -4.21 6.45 4.55
C GLN A 140 -5.02 7.51 3.79
N THR A 141 -4.73 7.67 2.52
CA THR A 141 -5.49 8.55 1.62
C THR A 141 -6.45 7.76 0.76
N ARG A 142 -7.37 8.46 0.07
CA ARG A 142 -8.25 7.82 -0.92
C ARG A 142 -7.44 7.18 -2.06
N TRP A 143 -6.37 7.84 -2.50
CA TRP A 143 -5.42 7.28 -3.47
C TRP A 143 -4.81 5.98 -2.96
N ASP A 144 -4.29 5.96 -1.73
CA ASP A 144 -3.69 4.75 -1.17
C ASP A 144 -4.71 3.61 -1.11
N GLY A 145 -5.96 3.90 -0.71
CA GLY A 145 -7.05 2.94 -0.70
C GLY A 145 -7.32 2.34 -2.08
N LEU A 146 -7.40 3.18 -3.12
CA LEU A 146 -7.58 2.74 -4.50
C LEU A 146 -6.45 1.81 -4.95
N VAL A 147 -5.19 2.18 -4.71
CA VAL A 147 -4.04 1.37 -5.09
C VAL A 147 -4.02 0.05 -4.31
N ILE A 148 -4.33 0.07 -3.02
CA ILE A 148 -4.46 -1.15 -2.20
C ILE A 148 -5.54 -2.07 -2.76
N ASP A 149 -6.71 -1.54 -3.11
CA ASP A 149 -7.82 -2.35 -3.63
C ASP A 149 -7.43 -3.06 -4.94
N ILE A 150 -6.75 -2.36 -5.86
CA ILE A 150 -6.24 -2.95 -7.10
C ILE A 150 -5.20 -4.04 -6.78
N LEU A 151 -4.23 -3.76 -5.90
CA LEU A 151 -3.21 -4.73 -5.50
C LEU A 151 -3.82 -5.99 -4.90
N VAL A 152 -4.76 -5.84 -3.97
CA VAL A 152 -5.42 -6.95 -3.28
C VAL A 152 -6.23 -7.79 -4.28
N LYS A 153 -6.97 -7.13 -5.17
CA LYS A 153 -7.75 -7.78 -6.23
C LYS A 153 -6.87 -8.64 -7.14
N HIS A 154 -5.79 -8.07 -7.67
CA HIS A 154 -4.86 -8.80 -8.55
C HIS A 154 -4.05 -9.88 -7.82
N TRP A 155 -3.69 -9.65 -6.57
CA TRP A 155 -3.01 -10.67 -5.76
C TRP A 155 -3.93 -11.87 -5.52
N LEU A 156 -5.19 -11.66 -5.14
CA LEU A 156 -6.16 -12.73 -4.94
C LEU A 156 -6.42 -13.51 -6.24
N TYR A 157 -6.54 -12.80 -7.36
CA TYR A 157 -6.67 -13.43 -8.68
C TYR A 157 -5.45 -14.30 -9.01
N ALA A 158 -4.23 -13.79 -8.82
CA ALA A 158 -3.01 -14.55 -9.02
C ALA A 158 -2.95 -15.79 -8.12
N LYS A 159 -3.32 -15.65 -6.85
CA LYS A 159 -3.41 -16.77 -5.90
C LYS A 159 -4.37 -17.85 -6.42
N ASN A 160 -5.57 -17.47 -6.87
CA ASN A 160 -6.58 -18.41 -7.37
C ASN A 160 -6.17 -19.13 -8.65
N LYS A 161 -5.18 -18.59 -9.38
CA LYS A 161 -4.55 -19.22 -10.54
C LYS A 161 -3.23 -19.91 -10.18
N GLU A 162 -3.01 -20.17 -8.90
CA GLU A 162 -1.83 -20.86 -8.35
C GLU A 162 -0.50 -20.19 -8.73
N ALA A 163 -0.47 -18.86 -8.86
CA ALA A 163 0.71 -18.11 -9.29
C ALA A 163 1.89 -18.13 -8.30
N PHE A 164 1.66 -18.55 -7.07
CA PHE A 164 2.57 -18.38 -5.94
C PHE A 164 3.14 -19.71 -5.42
N GLN A 165 3.39 -20.68 -6.30
CA GLN A 165 3.86 -22.03 -5.93
C GLN A 165 5.17 -22.02 -5.12
N GLU A 166 6.00 -20.98 -5.30
CA GLU A 166 7.25 -20.81 -4.54
C GLU A 166 7.05 -20.33 -3.09
N TYR A 167 5.82 -19.97 -2.70
CA TYR A 167 5.48 -19.57 -1.34
C TYR A 167 4.60 -20.66 -0.70
N PRO A 168 4.97 -21.19 0.48
CA PRO A 168 4.12 -22.13 1.21
C PRO A 168 2.95 -21.37 1.85
N LEU A 169 1.93 -21.05 1.06
CA LEU A 169 0.76 -20.29 1.50
C LEU A 169 -0.25 -21.21 2.21
N GLN A 170 -0.59 -20.87 3.46
CA GLN A 170 -1.69 -21.50 4.18
C GLN A 170 -3.03 -20.86 3.77
N SER A 171 -4.04 -21.67 3.45
CA SER A 171 -5.32 -21.20 2.89
C SER A 171 -6.10 -20.28 3.84
N ASP A 172 -6.07 -20.59 5.14
CA ASP A 172 -6.96 -20.03 6.16
C ASP A 172 -6.80 -18.52 6.39
N PHE A 173 -5.67 -17.95 5.98
CA PHE A 173 -5.36 -16.53 6.19
C PHE A 173 -5.50 -15.67 4.93
N CYS A 174 -5.94 -16.23 3.81
CA CYS A 174 -5.94 -15.54 2.52
C CYS A 174 -7.27 -14.83 2.18
N THR A 175 -7.83 -14.08 3.13
CA THR A 175 -9.03 -13.28 2.88
C THR A 175 -8.67 -11.89 2.37
N LYS A 176 -9.58 -11.24 1.60
CA LYS A 176 -9.40 -9.86 1.11
C LYS A 176 -8.99 -8.90 2.24
N THR A 177 -9.62 -9.04 3.40
CA THR A 177 -9.37 -8.21 4.59
C THR A 177 -7.96 -8.39 5.14
N ILE A 178 -7.48 -9.64 5.23
CA ILE A 178 -6.13 -9.92 5.73
C ILE A 178 -5.09 -9.41 4.74
N VAL A 179 -5.27 -9.69 3.44
CA VAL A 179 -4.34 -9.23 2.39
C VAL A 179 -4.25 -7.70 2.39
N SER A 180 -5.38 -7.01 2.44
CA SER A 180 -5.42 -5.54 2.54
C SER A 180 -4.69 -5.04 3.80
N SER A 181 -4.96 -5.65 4.97
CA SER A 181 -4.30 -5.27 6.23
C SER A 181 -2.78 -5.45 6.20
N ILE A 182 -2.28 -6.46 5.48
CA ILE A 182 -0.84 -6.70 5.28
C ILE A 182 -0.23 -5.60 4.39
N VAL A 183 -0.88 -5.26 3.26
CA VAL A 183 -0.41 -4.18 2.38
C VAL A 183 -0.40 -2.85 3.12
N GLU A 184 -1.46 -2.54 3.87
CA GLU A 184 -1.52 -1.33 4.68
C GLU A 184 -0.44 -1.28 5.76
N GLN A 185 -0.18 -2.40 6.46
CA GLN A 185 0.87 -2.46 7.47
C GLN A 185 2.24 -2.18 6.84
N TRP A 186 2.51 -2.77 5.67
CA TRP A 186 3.73 -2.51 4.92
C TRP A 186 3.83 -1.04 4.50
N LEU A 187 2.77 -0.48 3.92
CA LEU A 187 2.69 0.93 3.51
C LEU A 187 2.98 1.89 4.67
N ARG A 188 2.36 1.66 5.84
CA ARG A 188 2.61 2.46 7.05
C ARG A 188 4.07 2.42 7.47
N GLY A 189 4.73 1.27 7.33
CA GLY A 189 6.16 1.12 7.54
C GLY A 189 6.97 1.98 6.59
N GLN A 190 6.66 1.94 5.29
CA GLN A 190 7.36 2.73 4.27
C GLN A 190 7.18 4.23 4.47
N LYS A 191 5.96 4.72 4.72
CA LYS A 191 5.70 6.14 5.00
C LYS A 191 6.46 6.64 6.23
N ALA A 192 6.57 5.81 7.27
CA ALA A 192 7.32 6.16 8.47
C ALA A 192 8.83 6.29 8.18
N SER A 193 9.39 5.45 7.31
CA SER A 193 10.78 5.56 6.85
C SER A 193 10.98 6.79 5.96
N TYR A 194 10.12 6.98 4.96
CA TYR A 194 10.17 8.12 4.03
C TYR A 194 10.17 9.48 4.75
N GLY A 195 9.32 9.62 5.78
CA GLY A 195 9.29 10.83 6.60
C GLY A 195 10.60 11.10 7.34
N LYS A 196 11.30 10.07 7.81
CA LYS A 196 12.60 10.21 8.49
C LYS A 196 13.69 10.64 7.50
N ASP A 197 13.73 10.03 6.32
CA ASP A 197 14.75 10.34 5.31
C ASP A 197 14.64 11.79 4.84
N LYS A 198 13.42 12.30 4.65
CA LYS A 198 13.17 13.70 4.32
C LYS A 198 13.67 14.66 5.41
N ILE A 199 13.41 14.35 6.68
CA ILE A 199 13.87 15.16 7.82
C ILE A 199 15.41 15.14 7.90
N THR A 200 16.02 13.97 7.77
CA THR A 200 17.48 13.80 7.79
C THR A 200 18.15 14.60 6.67
N ASN A 201 17.64 14.51 5.45
CA ASN A 201 18.16 15.26 4.29
C ASN A 201 17.96 16.78 4.44
N GLN A 202 16.84 17.23 5.01
CA GLN A 202 16.64 18.64 5.34
C GLN A 202 17.62 19.15 6.39
N ASN A 203 17.92 18.35 7.42
CA ASN A 203 18.90 18.72 8.43
C ASN A 203 20.32 18.77 7.86
N LEU A 204 20.70 17.80 7.03
CA LEU A 204 22.00 17.80 6.35
C LEU A 204 22.18 19.01 5.42
N SER A 205 21.16 19.39 4.66
CA SER A 205 21.23 20.59 3.80
C SER A 205 21.33 21.90 4.60
N ARG A 206 20.64 22.01 5.74
CA ARG A 206 20.79 23.15 6.67
C ARG A 206 22.20 23.24 7.27
N ILE A 207 22.79 22.10 7.64
CA ILE A 207 24.17 22.04 8.15
C ILE A 207 25.14 22.47 7.05
N LYS A 208 25.03 21.93 5.83
CA LYS A 208 25.88 22.32 4.70
C LYS A 208 25.79 23.81 4.38
N LYS A 209 24.59 24.41 4.41
CA LYS A 209 24.41 25.86 4.23
C LYS A 209 25.04 26.69 5.34
N LYS A 210 24.98 26.24 6.60
CA LYS A 210 25.66 26.91 7.73
C LYS A 210 27.18 26.84 7.59
N VAL A 211 27.70 25.69 7.20
CA VAL A 211 29.14 25.49 6.99
C VAL A 211 29.63 26.35 5.83
N SER A 212 28.94 26.37 4.69
CA SER A 212 29.30 27.23 3.56
C SER A 212 29.23 28.72 3.90
N PHE A 213 28.29 29.13 4.76
CA PHE A 213 28.19 30.52 5.23
C PHE A 213 29.37 30.91 6.14
N TRP A 214 29.86 29.99 6.98
CA TRP A 214 31.06 30.20 7.79
C TRP A 214 32.34 30.36 6.96
N PHE A 215 32.48 29.62 5.87
CA PHE A 215 33.63 29.74 4.96
C PHE A 215 33.63 31.02 4.11
N PHE A 216 32.52 31.78 4.06
CA PHE A 216 32.42 33.04 3.31
C PHE A 216 32.64 34.29 4.18
N LEU A 217 32.80 34.12 5.50
CA LEU A 217 32.94 35.22 6.48
C LEU A 217 34.36 35.36 7.06
N HIS A 218 35.34 34.63 6.50
CA HIS A 218 36.78 34.75 6.78
C HIS A 218 37.52 34.88 5.45
#